data_AF-A0A0F2MA56-F1
#
_entry.id   AF-A0A0F2MA56-F1
#
_cell.length_a   1.000
_cell.length_b   1.000
_cell.length_c   1.000
_cell.angle_alpha   90.00
_cell.angle_beta   90.00
_cell.angle_gamma   90.00
#
_symmetry.space_group_name_H-M   'P 1'
#
loop_
_entity.id
_entity.type
_entity.pdbx_description
1 polymer ?
#
loop_
_entity_poly.entity_id
_entity_poly.type
_entity_poly.pdbx_seq_one_letter_code
_entity_poly.pdbx_strand_id
1 'polypeptide(L)'
;MSAPGATNGGAGADQFGDLLDRESQLIAQYMQHASALVMAATSRVSNRSTIGEAAANRLRIDAEVAGLLRTAENLCTLTRRIRELWIVGALRASGAGDAEAESKIRSDVAPLLAQLEGMQQATRTRDLGRYGTYQTTATGGPVPQPTQVQQAQQTQQASQQSQPPSQPPSQPPGEATAS
;
A
#
# COMPACT_ATOMS: atom_id res chain seq x y z
N MET A 1 27.94 25.04 14.84
CA MET A 1 26.71 25.52 15.52
C MET A 1 25.53 24.77 14.93
N SER A 2 24.73 24.19 15.80
CA SER A 2 23.95 22.96 15.61
C SER A 2 22.72 23.08 14.69
N ALA A 3 22.38 21.94 14.10
CA ALA A 3 21.24 21.70 13.21
C ALA A 3 19.87 21.72 13.94
N PRO A 4 18.76 22.03 13.22
CA PRO A 4 17.41 21.96 13.75
C PRO A 4 16.82 20.55 13.54
N GLY A 5 16.51 19.85 14.63
CA GLY A 5 15.86 18.55 14.57
C GLY A 5 15.09 18.25 15.85
N ALA A 6 13.90 17.66 15.68
CA ALA A 6 12.98 17.07 16.67
C ALA A 6 11.94 18.00 17.33
N THR A 7 10.75 18.09 16.71
CA THR A 7 9.49 18.51 17.39
C THR A 7 8.29 17.58 17.16
N ASN A 8 8.41 16.45 16.44
CA ASN A 8 7.28 15.58 16.11
C ASN A 8 7.05 14.40 17.09
N GLY A 9 7.18 14.64 18.40
CA GLY A 9 6.95 13.61 19.44
C GLY A 9 5.68 13.77 20.30
N GLY A 10 5.01 14.94 20.25
CA GLY A 10 3.90 15.25 21.16
C GLY A 10 2.48 14.94 20.64
N ALA A 11 2.27 14.97 19.32
CA ALA A 11 0.91 14.97 18.74
C ALA A 11 0.09 13.69 18.96
N GLY A 12 0.73 12.55 19.22
CA GLY A 12 0.03 11.27 19.40
C GLY A 12 -0.68 11.18 20.75
N ALA A 13 -0.04 11.62 21.84
CA ALA A 13 -0.61 11.57 23.19
C ALA A 13 -1.78 12.55 23.34
N ASP A 14 -1.67 13.73 22.74
CA ASP A 14 -2.72 14.75 22.75
C ASP A 14 -3.98 14.28 22.00
N GLN A 15 -3.83 13.50 20.91
CA GLN A 15 -4.97 12.92 20.18
C GLN A 15 -5.73 11.89 21.01
N PHE A 16 -5.05 11.04 21.79
CA PHE A 16 -5.74 10.10 22.66
C PHE A 16 -6.48 10.81 23.80
N GLY A 17 -5.90 11.88 24.35
CA GLY A 17 -6.57 12.75 25.33
C GLY A 17 -7.83 13.41 24.77
N ASP A 18 -7.74 13.96 23.55
CA ASP A 18 -8.87 14.59 22.83
C ASP A 18 -9.99 13.58 22.51
N LEU A 19 -9.64 12.34 22.15
CA LEU A 19 -10.62 11.27 21.91
C LEU A 19 -11.37 10.87 23.19
N LEU A 20 -10.67 10.76 24.31
CA LEU A 20 -11.26 10.39 25.60
C LEU A 20 -12.15 11.52 26.14
N ASP A 21 -11.70 12.77 26.00
CA ASP A 21 -12.50 13.95 26.36
C ASP A 21 -13.79 13.99 25.52
N ARG A 22 -13.67 13.77 24.21
CA ARG A 22 -14.80 13.69 23.29
C ARG A 22 -15.75 12.54 23.61
N GLU A 23 -15.25 11.37 24.03
CA GLU A 23 -16.08 10.27 24.52
C GLU A 23 -16.89 10.70 25.75
N SER A 24 -16.22 11.28 26.74
CA SER A 24 -16.86 11.74 27.98
C SER A 24 -17.94 12.79 27.69
N GLN A 25 -17.68 13.69 26.74
CA GLN A 25 -18.61 14.72 26.31
C GLN A 25 -19.83 14.12 25.60
N LEU A 26 -19.63 13.12 24.72
CA LEU A 26 -20.73 12.43 24.03
C LEU A 26 -21.61 11.64 25.01
N ILE A 27 -21.02 10.97 26.00
CA ILE A 27 -21.77 10.24 27.04
C ILE A 27 -22.59 11.22 27.89
N ALA A 28 -21.99 12.35 28.29
CA ALA A 28 -22.70 13.38 29.03
C ALA A 28 -23.88 13.95 28.22
N GLN A 29 -23.68 14.23 26.93
CA GLN A 29 -24.75 14.68 26.03
C GLN A 29 -25.87 13.64 25.89
N TYR A 30 -25.52 12.36 25.73
CA TYR A 30 -26.51 11.29 25.68
C TYR A 30 -27.36 11.23 26.95
N MET A 31 -26.73 11.26 28.13
CA MET A 31 -27.45 11.24 29.42
C MET A 31 -28.32 12.49 29.61
N GLN A 32 -27.86 13.65 29.13
CA GLN A 32 -28.62 14.89 29.18
C GLN A 32 -29.89 14.81 28.31
N HIS A 33 -29.77 14.33 27.07
CA HIS A 33 -30.93 14.13 26.20
C HIS A 33 -31.90 13.07 26.76
N ALA A 34 -31.38 12.00 27.37
CA ALA A 34 -32.21 10.96 27.99
C ALA A 34 -33.00 11.51 29.19
N SER A 35 -32.36 12.31 30.04
CA SER A 35 -33.02 13.00 31.15
C SER A 35 -34.07 14.01 30.65
N ALA A 36 -33.72 14.81 29.65
CA ALA A 36 -34.62 15.78 29.04
C ALA A 36 -35.86 15.12 28.39
N LEU A 37 -35.66 13.98 27.74
CA LEU A 37 -36.75 13.16 27.18
C LEU A 37 -37.68 12.65 28.28
N VAL A 38 -37.14 12.10 29.37
CA VAL A 38 -37.95 11.63 30.52
C VAL A 38 -38.74 12.78 31.13
N MET A 39 -38.14 13.97 31.27
CA MET A 39 -38.83 15.16 31.75
C MET A 39 -39.95 15.61 30.80
N ALA A 40 -39.73 15.56 29.48
CA ALA A 40 -40.75 15.88 28.49
C ALA A 40 -41.89 14.83 28.47
N ALA A 41 -41.56 13.55 28.62
CA ALA A 41 -42.55 12.47 28.64
C ALA A 41 -43.39 12.44 29.93
N THR A 42 -42.82 12.87 31.07
CA THR A 42 -43.52 12.93 32.37
C THR A 42 -44.30 14.23 32.57
N SER A 43 -44.14 15.20 31.67
CA SER A 43 -44.95 16.42 31.61
C SER A 43 -46.43 16.07 31.49
N ARG A 44 -47.20 16.27 32.57
CA ARG A 44 -48.63 15.99 32.58
C ARG A 44 -49.38 17.02 31.74
N VAL A 45 -50.09 16.54 30.73
CA VAL A 45 -51.17 17.31 30.08
C VAL A 45 -52.30 17.45 31.11
N SER A 46 -52.35 18.60 31.79
CA SER A 46 -53.44 18.97 32.71
C SER A 46 -54.68 19.41 31.91
N ASN A 47 -55.87 19.42 32.52
CA ASN A 47 -57.10 19.93 31.90
C ASN A 47 -57.05 21.43 31.55
N ARG A 48 -56.01 22.16 31.98
CA ARG A 48 -55.71 23.54 31.56
C ARG A 48 -54.70 23.63 30.40
N SER A 49 -54.12 22.50 29.98
CA SER A 49 -53.11 22.50 28.94
C SER A 49 -53.76 22.72 27.59
N THR A 50 -53.26 23.70 26.86
CA THR A 50 -53.77 24.02 25.53
C THR A 50 -53.27 22.99 24.50
N ILE A 51 -53.98 22.81 23.39
CA ILE A 51 -53.54 21.94 22.28
C ILE A 51 -52.13 22.32 21.81
N GLY A 52 -51.77 23.61 21.87
CA GLY A 52 -50.44 24.12 21.53
C GLY A 52 -49.34 23.63 22.46
N GLU A 53 -49.60 23.53 23.76
CA GLU A 53 -48.61 23.00 24.73
C GLU A 53 -48.37 21.49 24.53
N ALA A 54 -49.42 20.73 24.25
CA ALA A 54 -49.28 19.31 23.92
C ALA A 54 -48.48 19.09 22.63
N ALA A 55 -48.73 19.91 21.60
CA ALA A 55 -47.98 19.89 20.35
C ALA A 55 -46.51 20.30 20.56
N ALA A 56 -46.25 21.33 21.37
CA ALA A 56 -44.89 21.76 21.70
C ALA A 56 -44.13 20.66 22.48
N ASN A 57 -44.79 19.96 23.41
CA ASN A 57 -44.18 18.85 24.13
C ASN A 57 -43.81 17.69 23.19
N ARG A 58 -44.68 17.37 22.22
CA ARG A 58 -44.38 16.37 21.19
C ARG A 58 -43.16 16.75 20.35
N LEU A 59 -43.11 17.99 19.86
CA LEU A 59 -41.95 18.47 19.09
C LEU A 59 -40.66 18.42 19.91
N ARG A 60 -40.74 18.73 21.21
CA ARG A 60 -39.61 18.60 22.13
C ARG A 60 -39.15 17.15 22.26
N ILE A 61 -40.07 16.20 22.47
CA ILE A 61 -39.77 14.77 22.52
C ILE A 61 -39.07 14.33 21.24
N ASP A 62 -39.59 14.71 20.07
CA ASP A 62 -39.01 14.34 18.77
C ASP A 62 -37.59 14.90 18.60
N ALA A 63 -37.34 16.14 19.05
CA ALA A 63 -36.02 16.77 19.03
C ALA A 63 -35.01 16.07 19.96
N GLU A 64 -35.42 15.71 21.18
CA GLU A 64 -34.55 15.00 22.13
C GLU A 64 -34.22 13.58 21.62
N VAL A 65 -35.16 12.88 20.98
CA VAL A 65 -34.93 11.56 20.36
C VAL A 65 -33.94 11.66 19.19
N ALA A 66 -34.07 12.69 18.35
CA ALA A 66 -33.10 12.95 17.29
C ALA A 66 -31.70 13.28 17.84
N GLY A 67 -31.63 14.04 18.95
CA GLY A 67 -30.40 14.28 19.69
C GLY A 67 -29.75 13.00 20.20
N LEU A 68 -30.53 12.11 20.82
CA LEU A 68 -30.07 10.80 21.29
C LEU A 68 -29.50 9.95 20.15
N LEU A 69 -30.22 9.82 19.03
CA LEU A 69 -29.75 9.06 17.88
C LEU A 69 -28.42 9.60 17.36
N ARG A 70 -28.30 10.94 17.25
CA ARG A 70 -27.07 11.57 16.77
C ARG A 70 -25.89 11.36 17.71
N THR A 71 -26.11 11.44 19.02
CA THR A 71 -25.03 11.13 19.99
C THR A 71 -24.61 9.66 19.93
N ALA A 72 -25.53 8.72 19.72
CA ALA A 72 -25.23 7.30 19.54
C ALA A 72 -24.45 7.02 18.23
N GLU A 73 -24.82 7.66 17.13
CA GLU A 73 -24.09 7.59 15.85
C GLU A 73 -22.68 8.15 15.98
N ASN A 74 -22.53 9.28 16.68
CA ASN A 74 -21.23 9.88 16.97
C ASN A 74 -20.35 8.95 17.82
N LEU A 75 -20.93 8.25 18.81
CA LEU A 75 -20.20 7.27 19.62
C LEU A 75 -19.76 6.07 18.77
N CYS A 76 -20.63 5.54 17.91
CA CYS A 76 -20.27 4.47 16.98
C CYS A 76 -19.13 4.90 16.03
N THR A 77 -19.22 6.12 15.50
CA THR A 77 -18.17 6.71 14.65
C THR A 77 -16.86 6.87 15.41
N LEU A 78 -16.89 7.31 16.67
CA LEU A 78 -15.72 7.41 17.53
C LEU A 78 -15.07 6.04 17.77
N THR A 79 -15.86 5.02 18.09
CA THR A 79 -15.31 3.66 18.28
C THR A 79 -14.73 3.08 16.99
N ARG A 80 -15.29 3.42 15.82
CA ARG A 80 -14.70 3.08 14.53
C ARG A 80 -13.36 3.79 14.36
N ARG A 81 -13.28 5.09 14.68
CA ARG A 81 -12.03 5.85 14.59
C ARG A 81 -10.95 5.33 15.52
N ILE A 82 -11.31 4.95 16.74
CA ILE A 82 -10.41 4.29 17.69
C ILE A 82 -9.92 2.98 17.07
N ARG A 83 -10.81 2.12 16.56
CA ARG A 83 -10.42 0.87 15.88
C ARG A 83 -9.52 1.11 14.66
N GLU A 84 -9.78 2.15 13.87
CA GLU A 84 -8.89 2.55 12.77
C GLU A 84 -7.51 2.93 13.29
N LEU A 85 -7.40 3.66 14.40
CA LEU A 85 -6.11 3.95 15.06
C LEU A 85 -5.41 2.68 15.56
N TRP A 86 -6.15 1.68 16.04
CA TRP A 86 -5.57 0.38 16.41
C TRP A 86 -5.08 -0.43 15.21
N ILE A 87 -5.80 -0.40 14.09
CA ILE A 87 -5.45 -1.14 12.86
C ILE A 87 -4.28 -0.47 12.12
N VAL A 88 -4.26 0.86 12.08
CA VAL A 88 -3.13 1.64 11.54
C VAL A 88 -1.95 1.65 12.51
N GLY A 89 -2.19 1.29 13.78
CA GLY A 89 -1.23 1.36 14.87
C GLY A 89 -0.98 2.80 15.33
N ALA A 90 -0.43 2.97 16.54
CA ALA A 90 0.22 4.24 16.89
C ALA A 90 1.19 4.56 15.75
N LEU A 91 0.98 5.69 15.06
CA LEU A 91 1.98 6.19 14.11
C LEU A 91 3.29 6.33 14.89
N ARG A 92 4.15 5.31 14.83
CA ARG A 92 5.56 5.60 14.60
C ARG A 92 5.52 6.45 13.34
N ALA A 93 5.94 7.71 13.46
CA ALA A 93 5.91 8.66 12.36
C ALA A 93 6.39 7.95 11.09
N SER A 94 5.73 8.12 9.95
CA SER A 94 6.17 7.55 8.68
C SER A 94 7.67 7.86 8.51
N GLY A 95 8.52 6.83 8.63
CA GLY A 95 10.00 6.95 8.66
C GLY A 95 10.73 6.71 9.99
N ALA A 96 10.05 6.66 11.15
CA ALA A 96 10.68 6.45 12.47
C ALA A 96 10.66 4.97 12.87
N GLY A 97 11.46 4.15 12.19
CA GLY A 97 11.65 2.75 12.53
C GLY A 97 11.74 1.82 11.33
N ASP A 98 11.24 2.24 10.16
CA ASP A 98 11.39 1.46 8.93
C ASP A 98 12.85 1.35 8.52
N ALA A 99 13.64 2.41 8.65
CA ALA A 99 15.09 2.34 8.40
C ALA A 99 15.81 1.40 9.38
N GLU A 100 15.38 1.34 10.65
CA GLU A 100 15.98 0.46 11.65
C GLU A 100 15.51 -0.99 11.48
N ALA A 101 14.25 -1.20 11.14
CA ALA A 101 13.67 -2.51 10.83
C ALA A 101 14.26 -3.06 9.51
N GLU A 102 14.36 -2.25 8.46
CA GLU A 102 15.06 -2.59 7.23
C GLU A 102 16.55 -2.83 7.47
N SER A 103 17.20 -2.06 8.35
CA SER A 103 18.60 -2.29 8.72
C SER A 103 18.78 -3.62 9.45
N LYS A 104 17.87 -3.99 10.36
CA LYS A 104 17.90 -5.28 11.06
C LYS A 104 17.60 -6.43 10.11
N ILE A 105 16.56 -6.30 9.28
CA ILE A 105 16.25 -7.28 8.23
C ILE A 105 17.45 -7.44 7.28
N ARG A 106 18.08 -6.35 6.86
CA ARG A 106 19.27 -6.39 5.99
C ARG A 106 20.48 -6.99 6.71
N SER A 107 20.69 -6.71 8.01
CA SER A 107 21.78 -7.33 8.78
C SER A 107 21.58 -8.82 8.99
N ASP A 108 20.33 -9.27 9.07
CA ASP A 108 19.99 -10.68 9.30
C ASP A 108 19.98 -11.47 7.99
N VAL A 109 19.56 -10.84 6.89
CA VAL A 109 19.50 -11.47 5.56
C VAL A 109 20.87 -11.54 4.88
N ALA A 110 21.75 -10.55 5.07
CA ALA A 110 23.10 -10.54 4.48
C ALA A 110 23.95 -11.79 4.83
N PRO A 111 24.07 -12.24 6.10
CA PRO A 111 24.83 -13.44 6.43
C PRO A 111 24.18 -14.71 5.88
N LEU A 112 22.84 -14.79 5.86
CA LEU A 112 22.12 -15.92 5.28
C LEU A 112 22.37 -16.04 3.77
N LEU A 113 22.37 -14.92 3.05
CA LEU A 113 22.72 -14.89 1.63
C LEU A 113 24.18 -15.31 1.39
N ALA A 114 25.11 -14.85 2.23
CA ALA A 114 26.51 -15.25 2.13
C ALA A 114 26.72 -16.75 2.39
N GLN A 115 25.97 -17.33 3.33
CA GLN A 115 25.98 -18.77 3.59
C GLN A 115 25.40 -19.57 2.41
N LEU A 116 24.29 -19.11 1.84
CA LEU A 116 23.67 -19.74 0.66
C LEU A 116 24.59 -19.69 -0.56
N GLU A 117 25.23 -18.55 -0.83
CA GLU A 117 26.19 -18.42 -1.92
C GLU A 117 27.41 -19.34 -1.69
N GLY A 118 27.91 -19.42 -0.46
CA GLY A 118 29.00 -20.33 -0.10
C GLY A 118 28.65 -21.81 -0.31
N MET A 119 27.44 -22.23 0.06
CA MET A 119 26.95 -23.58 -0.22
C MET A 119 26.78 -23.83 -1.71
N GLN A 120 26.24 -22.87 -2.44
CA GLN A 120 26.07 -22.99 -3.90
C GLN A 120 27.42 -23.11 -4.59
N GLN A 121 28.43 -22.37 -4.14
CA GLN A 121 29.78 -22.39 -4.69
C GLN A 121 30.54 -23.68 -4.34
N ALA A 122 30.32 -24.25 -3.15
CA ALA A 122 30.86 -25.56 -2.78
C ALA A 122 30.28 -26.70 -3.64
N THR A 123 28.97 -26.67 -3.88
CA THR A 123 28.30 -27.61 -4.80
C THR A 123 28.81 -27.44 -6.23
N ARG A 124 28.89 -26.20 -6.73
CA ARG A 124 29.47 -25.88 -8.05
C ARG A 124 30.90 -26.43 -8.19
N THR A 125 31.75 -26.25 -7.17
CA THR A 125 33.15 -26.71 -7.20
C THR A 125 33.25 -28.24 -7.17
N ARG A 126 32.32 -28.91 -6.48
CA ARG A 126 32.22 -30.37 -6.46
C ARG A 126 31.83 -30.93 -7.82
N ASP A 127 30.89 -30.27 -8.51
CA ASP A 127 30.32 -30.76 -9.77
C ASP A 127 31.22 -30.48 -10.99
N LEU A 128 32.04 -29.41 -10.95
CA LEU A 128 32.87 -28.99 -12.09
C LEU A 128 34.21 -29.75 -12.26
N GLY A 129 34.70 -30.41 -11.22
CA GLY A 129 36.04 -31.02 -11.24
C GLY A 129 37.16 -30.02 -11.59
N ARG A 130 38.37 -30.52 -11.90
CA ARG A 130 39.63 -29.74 -11.97
C ARG A 130 39.70 -28.66 -13.08
N TYR A 131 38.80 -28.66 -14.08
CA TYR A 131 38.92 -27.78 -15.26
C TYR A 131 37.60 -27.16 -15.77
N GLY A 132 36.50 -27.27 -15.03
CA GLY A 132 35.22 -26.70 -15.46
C GLY A 132 35.08 -25.21 -15.11
N THR A 133 34.57 -24.39 -16.04
CA THR A 133 34.16 -22.99 -15.78
C THR A 133 32.68 -22.80 -16.10
N TYR A 134 31.96 -22.02 -15.28
CA TYR A 134 30.59 -21.60 -15.59
C TYR A 134 30.57 -20.17 -16.12
N GLN A 135 29.71 -19.91 -17.11
CA GLN A 135 29.25 -18.55 -17.43
C GLN A 135 27.87 -18.34 -16.83
N THR A 136 27.75 -17.38 -15.92
CA THR A 136 26.47 -16.92 -15.40
C THR A 136 25.79 -16.01 -16.42
N THR A 137 24.62 -16.40 -16.91
CA THR A 137 23.76 -15.50 -17.66
C THR A 137 23.01 -14.60 -16.67
N ALA A 138 22.63 -13.38 -17.09
CA ALA A 138 21.99 -12.36 -16.24
C ALA A 138 20.67 -12.81 -15.57
N THR A 139 20.13 -13.99 -15.93
CA THR A 139 18.84 -14.51 -15.44
C THR A 139 18.98 -15.85 -14.70
N GLY A 140 20.20 -16.35 -14.44
CA GLY A 140 20.42 -17.54 -13.61
C GLY A 140 19.94 -18.88 -14.19
N GLY A 141 19.63 -18.93 -15.49
CA GLY A 141 19.25 -20.16 -16.21
C GLY A 141 20.42 -20.80 -16.97
N PRO A 142 20.34 -22.10 -17.32
CA PRO A 142 21.39 -22.80 -18.06
C PRO A 142 21.62 -22.18 -19.44
N VAL A 143 22.88 -22.03 -19.83
CA VAL A 143 23.32 -21.49 -21.13
C VAL A 143 22.86 -22.41 -22.26
N PRO A 144 22.27 -21.89 -23.36
CA PRO A 144 22.08 -22.69 -24.56
C PRO A 144 23.46 -23.06 -25.13
N GLN A 145 23.66 -24.34 -25.42
CA GLN A 145 24.88 -24.85 -26.06
C GLN A 145 25.11 -24.13 -27.41
N PRO A 146 26.36 -23.75 -27.74
CA PRO A 146 26.66 -23.23 -29.06
C PRO A 146 26.41 -24.33 -30.10
N THR A 147 25.41 -24.12 -30.96
CA THR A 147 25.14 -24.95 -32.12
C THR A 147 26.41 -25.00 -32.98
N GLN A 148 26.96 -26.20 -33.15
CA GLN A 148 28.10 -26.42 -34.03
C GLN A 148 27.75 -25.97 -35.45
N VAL A 149 28.40 -24.90 -35.91
CA VAL A 149 28.47 -24.52 -37.32
C VAL A 149 29.36 -25.55 -38.02
N GLN A 150 28.79 -26.67 -38.43
CA GLN A 150 29.50 -27.64 -39.25
C GLN A 150 28.53 -28.49 -40.07
N GLN A 151 27.97 -27.88 -41.13
CA GLN A 151 27.50 -28.55 -42.36
C GLN A 151 26.98 -27.49 -43.36
N ALA A 152 27.90 -26.75 -43.99
CA ALA A 152 27.57 -25.97 -45.20
C ALA A 152 28.74 -25.81 -46.18
N GLN A 153 29.77 -26.67 -46.08
CA GLN A 153 30.90 -26.69 -47.02
C GLN A 153 31.10 -28.10 -47.59
N GLN A 154 30.14 -28.60 -48.36
CA GLN A 154 30.38 -29.66 -49.34
C GLN A 154 29.19 -29.82 -50.32
N THR A 155 28.87 -28.77 -51.10
CA THR A 155 28.03 -28.98 -52.32
C THR A 155 28.18 -27.91 -53.40
N GLN A 156 29.30 -27.18 -53.47
CA GLN A 156 29.54 -26.25 -54.59
C GLN A 156 30.86 -26.59 -55.30
N GLN A 157 30.86 -27.75 -55.95
CA GLN A 157 31.82 -28.14 -56.99
C GLN A 157 31.07 -28.82 -58.14
N ALA A 158 29.98 -28.21 -58.61
CA ALA A 158 29.28 -28.67 -59.83
C ALA A 158 28.38 -27.57 -60.40
N SER A 159 28.95 -26.48 -60.92
CA SER A 159 28.42 -25.73 -62.09
C SER A 159 29.27 -24.49 -62.36
N GLN A 160 30.23 -24.66 -63.27
CA GLN A 160 30.78 -23.56 -64.08
C GLN A 160 29.70 -23.06 -65.06
N GLN A 161 29.97 -21.91 -65.70
CA GLN A 161 29.25 -21.26 -66.81
C GLN A 161 27.98 -20.50 -66.37
N SER A 162 27.84 -19.18 -66.48
CA SER A 162 28.38 -18.23 -67.47
C SER A 162 28.28 -16.78 -66.94
N GLN A 163 29.30 -15.94 -67.20
CA GLN A 163 29.16 -14.47 -67.33
C GLN A 163 28.66 -14.15 -68.76
N PRO A 164 28.18 -12.93 -69.15
CA PRO A 164 28.60 -11.57 -68.72
C PRO A 164 27.43 -10.51 -68.69
N PRO A 165 27.65 -9.18 -68.77
CA PRO A 165 28.37 -8.32 -67.82
C PRO A 165 27.61 -7.02 -67.39
N SER A 166 28.00 -6.49 -66.23
CA SER A 166 28.16 -5.07 -65.82
C SER A 166 27.13 -3.96 -66.18
N GLN A 167 26.55 -3.31 -65.14
CA GLN A 167 26.59 -1.83 -64.95
C GLN A 167 26.13 -1.41 -63.52
N PRO A 168 26.59 -0.26 -62.97
CA PRO A 168 26.54 0.05 -61.53
C PRO A 168 25.59 1.25 -61.19
N PRO A 169 25.58 1.86 -59.99
CA PRO A 169 24.38 2.18 -59.20
C PRO A 169 23.86 3.63 -59.37
N SER A 170 22.59 3.92 -59.07
CA SER A 170 22.10 5.28 -58.77
C SER A 170 20.73 5.29 -58.05
N GLN A 171 20.78 5.66 -56.77
CA GLN A 171 19.87 6.43 -55.88
C GLN A 171 18.35 6.70 -56.14
N PRO A 172 17.58 7.00 -55.05
CA PRO A 172 16.10 7.20 -54.98
C PRO A 172 15.73 8.71 -55.15
N PRO A 173 14.59 9.31 -54.70
CA PRO A 173 13.27 8.87 -54.17
C PRO A 173 12.05 9.55 -54.89
N GLY A 174 10.80 9.27 -54.48
CA GLY A 174 9.60 10.09 -54.84
C GLY A 174 8.39 9.23 -55.24
N GLU A 175 7.39 9.09 -54.37
CA GLU A 175 6.10 9.81 -54.39
C GLU A 175 5.09 9.36 -55.47
N ALA A 176 4.06 8.63 -55.03
CA ALA A 176 2.67 8.65 -55.51
C ALA A 176 1.86 7.75 -54.55
N THR A 177 0.95 8.23 -53.70
CA THR A 177 -0.45 8.63 -53.98
C THR A 177 -1.32 7.54 -54.64
N ALA A 178 -2.58 7.48 -54.18
CA ALA A 178 -3.72 6.64 -54.61
C ALA A 178 -3.76 5.21 -54.02
N SER A 179 -4.84 4.72 -53.40
CA SER A 179 -6.25 5.15 -53.28
C SER A 179 -6.83 4.72 -51.93
#